data_AF-A0A1R1SMC9-F1
#
_entry.id   AF-A0A1R1SMC9-F1
#
_cell.length_a   1.000
_cell.length_b   1.000
_cell.length_c   1.000
_cell.angle_alpha   90.00
_cell.angle_beta   90.00
_cell.angle_gamma   90.00
#
_symmetry.space_group_name_H-M   'P 1'
#
loop_
_entity.id
_entity.type
_entity.pdbx_description
1 polymer ?
#
loop_
_entity_poly.entity_id
_entity_poly.type
_entity_poly.pdbx_seq_one_letter_code
_entity_poly.pdbx_strand_id
1 'polypeptide(L)' 'MDEYAGRVLADRYRLPLPPADEYELVETRAFDTYSGQEVHLRQIPLPETVEAEVVGDDGRYPGAAP' A
#
# COMPACT_ATOMS: atom_id res chain seq x y z
N MET A 1 18.68 2.14 5.61
CA MET A 1 17.55 2.97 6.13
C MET A 1 17.01 3.90 5.06
N ASP A 2 17.84 4.70 4.38
CA ASP A 2 17.39 5.57 3.27
C ASP A 2 16.86 4.79 2.06
N GLU A 3 17.21 3.51 1.94
CA GLU A 3 16.71 2.60 0.90
C GLU A 3 15.20 2.38 0.94
N TYR A 4 14.54 2.63 2.09
CA TYR A 4 13.09 2.50 2.31
C TYR A 4 12.38 3.86 2.46
N ALA A 5 12.98 4.95 1.99
CA ALA A 5 12.43 6.30 2.14
C ALA A 5 11.33 6.67 1.12
N GLY A 6 10.95 5.75 0.22
CA GLY A 6 10.12 6.06 -0.94
C GLY A 6 8.62 6.22 -0.64
N ARG A 7 7.98 5.22 -0.02
CA ARG A 7 6.53 5.16 0.17
C ARG A 7 6.17 4.40 1.45
N VAL A 8 5.12 4.82 2.16
CA VAL A 8 4.58 4.11 3.33
C VAL A 8 3.22 3.50 2.98
N LEU A 9 3.07 2.19 3.21
CA LEU A 9 1.82 1.45 3.04
C LEU A 9 1.22 1.13 4.41
N ALA A 10 -0.10 1.34 4.54
CA ALA A 10 -0.87 1.11 5.76
C ALA A 10 -0.21 1.74 7.01
N ASP A 11 0.40 2.92 6.83
CA ASP A 11 1.11 3.69 7.87
C ASP A 11 2.25 2.96 8.58
N ARG A 12 2.66 1.79 8.10
CA ARG A 12 3.57 0.87 8.81
C ARG A 12 4.69 0.31 7.95
N TYR A 13 4.39 -0.07 6.71
CA TYR A 13 5.36 -0.74 5.86
C TYR A 13 6.06 0.27 4.98
N ARG A 14 7.36 0.47 5.19
CA ARG A 14 8.18 1.34 4.35
C ARG A 14 8.69 0.56 3.16
N LEU A 15 8.33 1.00 1.97
CA LEU A 15 8.73 0.40 0.72
C LEU A 15 10.00 1.06 0.18
N PRO A 16 10.82 0.30 -0.56
CA PRO A 16 11.95 0.86 -1.27
C PRO A 16 11.46 1.84 -2.34
N LEU A 17 12.31 2.82 -2.66
CA LEU A 17 12.05 3.69 -3.79
C LEU A 17 12.10 2.85 -5.08
N PRO A 18 11.00 2.74 -5.86
CA PRO A 18 11.06 1.99 -7.10
C PRO A 18 11.99 2.68 -8.11
N PRO A 19 12.73 1.92 -8.95
CA PRO A 19 13.31 2.48 -10.16
C PRO A 19 12.18 3.06 -11.04
N ALA A 20 12.42 4.19 -11.67
CA ALA A 20 11.37 5.05 -12.24
C ALA A 20 10.31 4.31 -13.12
N ASP A 21 9.04 4.69 -12.90
CA ASP A 21 7.83 4.44 -13.70
C ASP A 21 7.40 2.99 -14.02
N GLU A 22 7.93 1.96 -13.35
CA GLU A 22 7.40 0.58 -13.50
C GLU A 22 6.83 0.03 -12.19
N TYR A 23 5.49 0.01 -12.11
CA TYR A 23 4.75 -0.82 -11.16
C TYR A 23 4.58 -2.22 -11.75
N GLU A 24 5.66 -3.00 -11.80
CA GLU A 24 5.48 -4.43 -12.02
C GLU A 24 4.76 -5.04 -10.81
N LEU A 25 3.88 -6.01 -11.05
CA LEU A 25 3.22 -6.80 -10.01
C LEU A 25 4.26 -7.70 -9.33
N VAL A 26 5.03 -7.12 -8.41
CA VAL A 26 6.21 -7.77 -7.82
C VAL A 26 6.00 -8.08 -6.35
N GLU A 27 6.57 -9.21 -5.96
CA GLU A 27 6.97 -9.43 -4.58
C GLU A 27 8.10 -8.46 -4.26
N THR A 28 7.90 -7.59 -3.27
CA THR A 28 8.87 -6.58 -2.87
C THR A 28 9.20 -6.72 -1.39
N ARG A 29 10.44 -6.42 -1.04
CA ARG A 29 10.85 -6.24 0.35
C ARG A 29 10.31 -4.93 0.89
N ALA A 30 10.01 -4.90 2.19
CA ALA A 30 9.60 -3.72 2.93
C ALA A 30 10.10 -3.80 4.37
N PHE A 31 10.24 -2.64 5.01
CA PHE A 31 10.61 -2.54 6.42
C PHE A 31 9.35 -2.33 7.28
N ASP A 32 9.11 -3.24 8.22
CA ASP A 32 8.03 -3.10 9.21
C ASP A 32 8.51 -2.25 10.39
N THR A 33 7.95 -1.04 10.52
CA THR A 33 8.33 -0.10 11.58
C THR A 33 7.90 -0.52 12.99
N TYR A 34 6.93 -1.42 13.12
CA TYR A 34 6.48 -1.91 14.43
C TYR A 34 7.44 -2.96 14.99
N SER A 35 7.88 -3.90 14.14
CA SER A 35 8.76 -5.01 14.56
C SER A 35 10.25 -4.74 14.33
N GLY A 36 10.59 -3.74 13.51
CA GLY A 36 11.96 -3.42 13.13
C GLY A 36 12.60 -4.43 12.17
N GLN A 37 11.80 -5.23 11.46
CA GLN A 37 12.24 -6.32 10.62
C GLN A 37 11.93 -6.09 9.14
N GLU A 38 12.68 -6.78 8.28
CA GLU A 38 12.41 -6.82 6.84
C GLU A 38 11.37 -7.92 6.54
N VAL A 39 10.34 -7.56 5.79
CA VAL A 39 9.22 -8.43 5.39
C VAL A 39 9.06 -8.44 3.88
N HIS A 40 8.45 -9.49 3.33
CA HIS A 40 8.06 -9.54 1.92
C HIS A 40 6.58 -9.16 1.78
N LEU A 41 6.28 -8.29 0.83
CA LEU A 41 4.94 -7.88 0.44
C LEU A 41 4.65 -8.35 -0.98
N ARG A 42 3.44 -8.85 -1.21
CA ARG A 42 2.96 -9.19 -2.55
C ARG A 42 1.76 -8.31 -2.88
N GLN A 43 1.89 -7.55 -3.95
CA GLN A 43 0.78 -6.75 -4.47
C GLN A 43 -0.21 -7.69 -5.18
N ILE A 44 -1.47 -7.67 -4.74
CA ILE A 44 -2.54 -8.41 -5.39
C ILE A 44 -3.27 -7.43 -6.29
N PRO A 45 -3.33 -7.66 -7.62
CA PRO A 45 -4.10 -6.80 -8.49
C PRO A 45 -5.57 -6.85 -8.07
N LEU A 46 -6.16 -5.68 -7.92
CA LEU A 46 -7.59 -5.60 -7.69
C LEU A 46 -8.33 -5.99 -8.98
N PRO A 47 -9.49 -6.65 -8.87
CA PRO A 47 -10.36 -6.86 -10.01
C PRO A 47 -10.87 -5.51 -10.54
N GLU A 48 -11.32 -5.50 -11.80
CA GLU A 48 -11.89 -4.32 -12.45
C GLU A 48 -13.11 -3.76 -11.69
N THR A 49 -13.90 -4.66 -11.07
CA THR A 49 -15.07 -4.33 -10.27
C THR A 49 -14.89 -4.91 -8.89
N VAL A 50 -15.10 -4.07 -7.86
CA VAL A 50 -15.12 -4.49 -6.45
C VAL A 50 -16.50 -4.16 -5.89
N GLU A 51 -17.22 -5.17 -5.41
CA GLU A 51 -18.45 -4.96 -4.64
C GLU A 51 -18.07 -4.47 -3.23
N ALA A 52 -18.72 -3.39 -2.78
CA ALA A 52 -18.48 -2.80 -1.47
C ALA A 52 -19.74 -2.88 -0.61
N GLU A 53 -19.62 -3.52 0.55
CA GLU A 53 -20.66 -3.49 1.59
C GLU A 53 -20.59 -2.14 2.33
N VAL A 54 -21.68 -1.37 2.30
CA VAL A 54 -21.76 -0.08 3.01
C VAL A 54 -22.37 -0.31 4.39
N VAL A 55 -21.59 -0.04 5.44
CA VAL A 55 -22.08 -0.09 6.83
C VAL A 55 -22.71 1.26 7.21
N GLY A 56 -24.03 1.40 7.05
CA GLY A 56 -24.85 2.45 7.70
C GLY A 56 -24.71 3.91 7.24
N ASP A 57 -25.70 4.73 7.60
CA ASP A 57 -26.03 6.07 7.06
C ASP A 57 -25.04 7.19 7.45
N ASP A 58 -23.85 7.22 6.86
CA ASP A 58 -23.01 8.43 6.75
C ASP A 58 -21.91 8.15 5.70
N GLY A 59 -22.33 8.03 4.44
CA GLY A 59 -21.52 7.65 3.28
C GLY A 59 -20.42 8.65 2.86
N ARG A 60 -19.61 9.16 3.80
CA ARG A 60 -18.38 9.91 3.48
C ARG A 60 -17.18 8.97 3.54
N TYR A 61 -16.80 8.46 2.38
CA TYR A 61 -15.43 8.00 2.17
C TYR A 61 -14.50 9.23 2.13
N PRO A 62 -13.44 9.31 2.97
CA PRO A 62 -12.54 10.46 3.03
C PRO A 62 -11.64 10.63 1.78
N GLY A 63 -11.82 9.82 0.74
CA GLY A 63 -11.02 9.86 -0.49
C GLY A 63 -11.72 10.49 -1.70
N ALA A 64 -13.01 10.81 -1.61
CA ALA A 64 -13.74 11.46 -2.70
C ALA A 64 -13.82 12.97 -2.43
N ALA A 65 -12.85 13.73 -2.95
CA ALA A 65 -12.94 15.18 -3.05
C ALA A 65 -13.17 15.59 -4.53
N PRO A 66 -13.92 16.69 -4.77
CA PRO A 66 -14.47 17.08 -6.08
C PRO A 66 -13.44 17.57 -7.09
#